data_AF-A0A2H5DUB9-F1
#
_entry.id   AF-A0A2H5DUB9-F1
#
_cell.length_a   1.000
_cell.length_b   1.000
_cell.length_c   1.000
_cell.angle_alpha   90.00
_cell.angle_beta   90.00
_cell.angle_gamma   90.00
#
_symmetry.space_group_name_H-M   'P 1'
#
loop_
_entity.id
_entity.type
_entity.pdbx_description
1 polymer ?
#
loop_
_entity_poly.entity_id
_entity_poly.type
_entity_poly.pdbx_seq_one_letter_code
_entity_poly.pdbx_strand_id
1 'polypeptide(L)'
;MQLRILLCAAALAAALPPAQAASPAPATGGTLPNGQNSDQLVWDHFADVVSATGNGAVRFETWASDEDIYETNPPVWPDGSKPVVKRLHPGLLQRLLTPHALRVDAIAPGTSCDKVNNPAAGNFPTSPSDGQAPCYAEEVRRNRPSFDYIVQNNLYTTSGLQAAWKRTQQGQPVSLPTSAIEVKADWVPIKTLVAWLGQNGRKLSEKQAMTAYYTTRSQGVVYGLAGLHISSKEIPNWVWATFEHQYNPGRCDTMGCHDSYGAATANLSPAKTANTQYPACAKTPALKAVFKLHGLAKVWDNYCLKASQISYTSASGAPLINGNSFTERVAAGVPINQASCVACHAAAGFNQAGKVYTDLLAAKPSPTGNVQLPADIAPNDFIWGILFIKP
;
A
#
# COMPACT_ATOMS: atom_id res chain seq x y z
N MET A 1 -25.97 -60.21 49.84
CA MET A 1 -25.37 -58.88 50.11
C MET A 1 -24.00 -58.86 49.44
N GLN A 2 -23.93 -58.48 48.17
CA GLN A 2 -22.69 -58.42 47.37
C GLN A 2 -22.37 -56.95 47.08
N LEU A 3 -21.19 -56.51 47.51
CA LEU A 3 -20.68 -55.16 47.32
C LEU A 3 -19.85 -55.13 46.03
N ARG A 4 -20.29 -54.38 45.01
CA ARG A 4 -19.48 -54.07 43.81
C ARG A 4 -18.91 -52.66 43.97
N ILE A 5 -17.59 -52.56 44.04
CA ILE A 5 -16.82 -51.32 44.04
C ILE A 5 -16.61 -50.90 42.58
N LEU A 6 -17.16 -49.75 42.17
CA LEU A 6 -16.79 -49.08 40.92
C LEU A 6 -15.57 -48.19 41.18
N LEU A 7 -14.46 -48.45 40.50
CA LEU A 7 -13.36 -47.48 40.35
C LEU A 7 -13.71 -46.51 39.21
N CYS A 8 -13.85 -45.22 39.52
CA CYS A 8 -13.82 -44.14 38.53
C CYS A 8 -12.36 -43.78 38.24
N ALA A 9 -11.90 -44.04 37.01
CA ALA A 9 -10.67 -43.46 36.49
C ALA A 9 -10.94 -42.03 36.04
N ALA A 10 -10.42 -41.04 36.77
CA ALA A 10 -10.43 -39.64 36.35
C ALA A 10 -9.29 -39.43 35.33
N ALA A 11 -9.64 -39.21 34.07
CA ALA A 11 -8.69 -38.75 33.06
C ALA A 11 -8.40 -37.25 33.30
N LEU A 12 -7.19 -36.92 33.75
CA LEU A 12 -6.70 -35.55 33.70
C LEU A 12 -6.49 -35.17 32.24
N ALA A 13 -7.38 -34.35 31.68
CA ALA A 13 -7.11 -33.61 30.46
C ALA A 13 -6.04 -32.56 30.78
N ALA A 14 -4.79 -32.81 30.39
CA ALA A 14 -3.76 -31.78 30.39
C ALA A 14 -4.19 -30.68 29.41
N ALA A 15 -4.49 -29.49 29.94
CA ALA A 15 -4.71 -28.32 29.12
C ALA A 15 -3.44 -28.07 28.29
N LEU A 16 -3.56 -28.15 26.96
CA LEU A 16 -2.51 -27.68 26.07
C LEU A 16 -2.25 -26.19 26.39
N PRO A 17 -0.98 -25.77 26.49
CA PRO A 17 -0.68 -24.35 26.68
C PRO A 17 -1.32 -23.55 25.53
N PRO A 18 -1.81 -22.32 25.80
CA PRO A 18 -2.33 -21.47 24.75
C PRO A 18 -1.28 -21.35 23.65
N ALA A 19 -1.67 -21.63 22.40
CA ALA A 19 -0.78 -21.50 21.26
C ALA A 19 -0.17 -20.10 21.28
N GLN A 20 1.15 -20.00 21.47
CA GLN A 20 1.85 -18.74 21.29
C GLN A 20 1.55 -18.26 19.87
N ALA A 21 0.96 -17.08 19.75
CA ALA A 21 0.75 -16.45 18.45
C ALA A 21 2.09 -16.41 17.72
N ALA A 22 2.16 -17.01 16.54
CA ALA A 22 3.40 -17.08 15.77
C ALA A 22 3.89 -15.65 15.49
N SER A 23 5.18 -15.41 15.72
CA SER A 23 5.81 -14.13 15.38
C SER A 23 5.62 -13.82 13.90
N PRO A 24 5.33 -12.56 13.53
CA PRO A 24 5.20 -12.18 12.12
C PRO A 24 6.47 -12.50 11.32
N ALA A 25 6.28 -12.89 10.06
CA ALA A 25 7.34 -13.26 9.13
C ALA A 25 7.38 -12.32 7.92
N PRO A 26 8.56 -11.93 7.41
CA PRO A 26 8.67 -11.15 6.19
C PRO A 26 8.01 -11.85 4.99
N ALA A 27 7.24 -11.13 4.19
CA ALA A 27 6.84 -11.60 2.88
C ALA A 27 8.07 -11.73 1.97
N THR A 28 8.12 -12.83 1.22
CA THR A 28 9.23 -13.17 0.29
C THR A 28 8.71 -13.56 -1.09
N GLY A 29 7.52 -13.06 -1.44
CA GLY A 29 6.82 -13.46 -2.65
C GLY A 29 6.44 -14.95 -2.67
N GLY A 30 6.31 -15.50 -3.87
CA GLY A 30 6.04 -16.90 -4.10
C GLY A 30 5.80 -17.21 -5.57
N THR A 31 5.38 -18.44 -5.85
CA THR A 31 4.98 -18.86 -7.20
C THR A 31 3.47 -18.75 -7.34
N LEU A 32 3.02 -18.04 -8.37
CA LEU A 32 1.61 -17.86 -8.72
C LEU A 32 1.05 -19.15 -9.32
N PRO A 33 -0.30 -19.32 -9.39
CA PRO A 33 -0.93 -20.52 -9.97
C PRO A 33 -0.50 -20.82 -11.42
N ASN A 34 -0.10 -19.80 -12.18
CA ASN A 34 0.40 -19.95 -13.55
C ASN A 34 1.91 -20.32 -13.64
N GLY A 35 2.58 -20.50 -12.49
CA GLY A 35 4.01 -20.83 -12.41
C GLY A 35 4.95 -19.62 -12.42
N GLN A 36 4.45 -18.39 -12.61
CA GLN A 36 5.27 -17.18 -12.60
C GLN A 36 5.68 -16.82 -11.16
N ASN A 37 6.92 -16.36 -10.98
CA ASN A 37 7.37 -15.79 -9.71
C ASN A 37 6.71 -14.41 -9.47
N SER A 38 6.22 -14.16 -8.26
CA SER A 38 5.52 -12.91 -7.96
C SER A 38 6.39 -11.67 -8.01
N ASP A 39 7.69 -11.75 -7.67
CA ASP A 39 8.63 -10.62 -7.82
C ASP A 39 8.81 -10.27 -9.30
N GLN A 40 8.88 -11.28 -10.18
CA GLN A 40 8.88 -11.06 -11.63
C GLN A 40 7.61 -10.35 -12.09
N LEU A 41 6.43 -10.86 -11.71
CA LEU A 41 5.15 -10.26 -12.11
C LEU A 41 5.07 -8.79 -11.70
N VAL A 42 5.43 -8.46 -10.46
CA VAL A 42 5.30 -7.08 -9.98
C VAL A 42 6.32 -6.15 -10.61
N TRP A 43 7.47 -6.66 -11.06
CA TRP A 43 8.40 -5.89 -11.89
C TRP A 43 7.89 -5.66 -13.31
N ASP A 44 7.19 -6.65 -13.90
CA ASP A 44 6.51 -6.49 -15.19
C ASP A 44 5.41 -5.42 -15.08
N HIS A 45 4.59 -5.48 -14.02
CA HIS A 45 3.63 -4.41 -13.71
C HIS A 45 4.33 -3.07 -13.48
N PHE A 46 5.38 -3.02 -12.67
CA PHE A 46 6.13 -1.77 -12.42
C PHE A 46 6.58 -1.14 -13.73
N ALA A 47 7.22 -1.92 -14.62
CA ALA A 47 7.68 -1.43 -15.91
C ALA A 47 6.54 -0.96 -16.81
N ASP A 48 5.39 -1.66 -16.79
CA ASP A 48 4.21 -1.23 -17.54
C ASP A 48 3.65 0.10 -17.02
N VAL A 49 3.42 0.18 -15.71
CA VAL A 49 2.73 1.33 -15.11
C VAL A 49 3.58 2.60 -15.09
N VAL A 50 4.92 2.47 -15.07
CA VAL A 50 5.86 3.59 -15.11
C VAL A 50 6.41 3.89 -16.52
N SER A 51 5.91 3.19 -17.55
CA SER A 51 6.26 3.48 -18.93
C SER A 51 5.82 4.89 -19.32
N ALA A 52 6.66 5.57 -20.10
CA ALA A 52 6.40 6.94 -20.52
C ALA A 52 5.19 7.03 -21.45
N THR A 53 4.38 8.06 -21.27
CA THR A 53 3.27 8.39 -22.15
C THR A 53 3.66 9.56 -23.06
N GLY A 54 2.91 9.76 -24.16
CA GLY A 54 3.19 10.84 -25.12
C GLY A 54 3.04 12.26 -24.56
N ASN A 55 2.49 12.42 -23.34
CA ASN A 55 2.24 13.71 -22.69
C ASN A 55 3.22 14.03 -21.55
N GLY A 56 4.32 13.28 -21.41
CA GLY A 56 5.35 13.52 -20.39
C GLY A 56 5.01 13.01 -18.98
N ALA A 57 3.91 12.26 -18.84
CA ALA A 57 3.57 11.50 -17.64
C ALA A 57 4.05 10.04 -17.78
N VAL A 58 3.74 9.23 -16.77
CA VAL A 58 3.81 7.77 -16.91
C VAL A 58 2.42 7.14 -16.93
N ARG A 59 2.33 5.89 -17.40
CA ARG A 59 1.06 5.21 -17.70
C ARG A 59 0.06 5.26 -16.54
N PHE A 60 0.46 5.00 -15.30
CA PHE A 60 -0.48 5.03 -14.16
C PHE A 60 -1.08 6.42 -13.90
N GLU A 61 -0.40 7.49 -14.27
CA GLU A 61 -0.91 8.85 -14.09
C GLU A 61 -2.02 9.20 -15.11
N THR A 62 -2.23 8.33 -16.11
CA THR A 62 -3.35 8.41 -17.06
C THR A 62 -4.55 7.58 -16.64
N TRP A 63 -4.46 6.89 -15.51
CA TRP A 63 -5.55 6.09 -14.95
C TRP A 63 -6.44 6.93 -14.03
N ALA A 64 -7.65 6.46 -13.79
CA ALA A 64 -8.63 7.16 -12.95
C ALA A 64 -8.12 7.32 -11.51
N SER A 65 -8.13 8.54 -11.00
CA SER A 65 -7.81 8.85 -9.60
C SER A 65 -9.01 8.68 -8.67
N ASP A 66 -8.82 8.92 -7.37
CA ASP A 66 -9.94 9.02 -6.43
C ASP A 66 -10.89 10.17 -6.82
N GLU A 67 -10.40 11.32 -7.28
CA GLU A 67 -11.23 12.46 -7.70
C GLU A 67 -12.08 12.14 -8.94
N ASP A 68 -11.51 11.42 -9.91
CA ASP A 68 -12.20 10.98 -11.12
C ASP A 68 -13.40 10.07 -10.81
N ILE A 69 -13.32 9.31 -9.71
CA ILE A 69 -14.31 8.30 -9.32
C ILE A 69 -15.29 8.80 -8.25
N TYR A 70 -14.81 9.50 -7.22
CA TYR A 70 -15.57 9.79 -6.00
C TYR A 70 -15.91 11.28 -5.83
N GLU A 71 -15.25 12.18 -6.56
CA GLU A 71 -15.56 13.62 -6.55
C GLU A 71 -16.28 14.09 -7.82
N THR A 72 -16.23 13.31 -8.90
CA THR A 72 -16.88 13.60 -10.18
C THR A 72 -18.18 12.79 -10.30
N ASN A 73 -19.29 13.45 -10.64
CA ASN A 73 -20.59 12.79 -10.80
C ASN A 73 -21.22 13.10 -12.18
N PRO A 74 -21.41 12.09 -13.06
CA PRO A 74 -20.97 10.71 -12.91
C PRO A 74 -19.44 10.57 -12.92
N PRO A 75 -18.86 9.46 -12.43
CA PRO A 75 -17.44 9.16 -12.57
C PRO A 75 -16.97 9.26 -14.03
N VAL A 76 -15.77 9.78 -14.25
CA VAL A 76 -15.23 9.99 -15.60
C VAL A 76 -13.87 9.34 -15.73
N TRP A 77 -13.66 8.54 -16.78
CA TRP A 77 -12.32 8.08 -17.11
C TRP A 77 -11.50 9.26 -17.64
N PRO A 78 -10.30 9.54 -17.12
CA PRO A 78 -9.52 10.68 -17.53
C PRO A 78 -9.12 10.61 -19.00
N ASP A 79 -9.19 11.76 -19.68
CA ASP A 79 -8.77 11.90 -21.06
C ASP A 79 -7.23 11.97 -21.13
N GLY A 80 -6.60 10.81 -21.35
CA GLY A 80 -5.14 10.67 -21.42
C GLY A 80 -4.48 11.47 -22.56
N SER A 81 -5.24 12.09 -23.47
CA SER A 81 -4.71 12.99 -24.48
C SER A 81 -4.41 14.41 -23.95
N LYS A 82 -4.97 14.78 -22.80
CA LYS A 82 -4.77 16.09 -22.18
C LYS A 82 -3.69 16.04 -21.11
N PRO A 83 -2.96 17.14 -20.88
CA PRO A 83 -2.11 17.27 -19.70
C PRO A 83 -2.97 17.10 -18.45
N VAL A 84 -2.69 16.07 -17.66
CA VAL A 84 -3.38 15.82 -16.39
C VAL A 84 -2.86 16.85 -15.38
N VAL A 85 -3.74 17.73 -14.89
CA VAL A 85 -3.41 18.55 -13.73
C VAL A 85 -3.35 17.63 -12.53
N LYS A 86 -2.14 17.38 -12.02
CA LYS A 86 -1.93 16.50 -10.87
C LYS A 86 -2.70 17.02 -9.66
N ARG A 87 -3.61 16.20 -9.15
CA ARG A 87 -4.25 16.38 -7.84
C ARG A 87 -3.68 15.33 -6.91
N LEU A 88 -3.25 15.79 -5.75
CA LEU A 88 -2.75 14.95 -4.67
C LEU A 88 -3.58 15.30 -3.45
N HIS A 89 -3.72 14.33 -2.54
CA HIS A 89 -4.47 14.50 -1.31
C HIS A 89 -3.63 14.01 -0.12
N PRO A 90 -3.97 14.41 1.11
CA PRO A 90 -3.47 13.76 2.32
C PRO A 90 -3.69 12.25 2.30
N GLY A 91 -2.76 11.45 2.83
CA GLY A 91 -2.91 9.99 2.79
C GLY A 91 -4.04 9.48 3.68
N LEU A 92 -4.88 8.62 3.11
CA LEU A 92 -6.11 8.16 3.77
C LEU A 92 -5.82 7.34 5.03
N LEU A 93 -4.84 6.43 4.96
CA LEU A 93 -4.49 5.58 6.09
C LEU A 93 -3.96 6.41 7.29
N GLN A 94 -3.15 7.43 7.02
CA GLN A 94 -2.64 8.35 8.04
C GLN A 94 -3.77 9.08 8.76
N ARG A 95 -4.79 9.55 8.02
CA ARG A 95 -5.95 10.21 8.60
C ARG A 95 -6.79 9.27 9.44
N LEU A 96 -7.07 8.06 8.95
CA LEU A 96 -7.81 7.04 9.69
C LEU A 96 -7.15 6.69 11.03
N LEU A 97 -5.81 6.73 11.09
CA LEU A 97 -5.05 6.38 12.29
C LEU A 97 -4.72 7.58 13.18
N THR A 98 -5.07 8.80 12.79
CA THR A 98 -4.86 9.99 13.62
C THR A 98 -5.90 10.04 14.75
N PRO A 99 -5.48 10.02 16.04
CA PRO A 99 -6.42 10.13 17.15
C PRO A 99 -7.24 11.42 17.06
N HIS A 100 -8.56 11.32 17.29
CA HIS A 100 -9.49 12.45 17.23
C HIS A 100 -9.62 13.15 15.86
N ALA A 101 -9.08 12.57 14.78
CA ALA A 101 -9.40 13.04 13.44
C ALA A 101 -10.89 12.80 13.18
N LEU A 102 -11.63 13.89 12.94
CA LEU A 102 -12.94 13.83 12.32
C LEU A 102 -12.78 13.02 11.02
N ARG A 103 -13.81 12.23 10.71
CA ARG A 103 -13.94 11.33 9.58
C ARG A 103 -13.33 11.89 8.27
N VAL A 104 -13.03 10.99 7.33
CA VAL A 104 -12.52 11.28 5.97
C VAL A 104 -13.28 12.42 5.25
N ASP A 105 -14.49 12.74 5.71
CA ASP A 105 -15.35 13.91 5.44
C ASP A 105 -14.65 15.30 5.38
N ALA A 106 -13.39 15.46 5.78
CA ALA A 106 -12.67 16.74 5.82
C ALA A 106 -11.37 16.79 5.00
N ILE A 107 -11.33 16.22 3.79
CA ILE A 107 -10.37 16.70 2.78
C ILE A 107 -10.86 18.08 2.33
N ALA A 108 -10.37 19.12 3.00
CA ALA A 108 -10.66 20.49 2.60
C ALA A 108 -10.17 20.69 1.16
N PRO A 109 -11.00 21.22 0.25
CA PRO A 109 -10.59 21.54 -1.11
C PRO A 109 -9.29 22.35 -1.10
N GLY A 110 -8.27 21.87 -1.79
CA GLY A 110 -6.98 22.55 -1.92
C GLY A 110 -5.87 22.10 -0.96
N THR A 111 -6.09 21.18 -0.02
CA THR A 111 -4.98 20.61 0.77
C THR A 111 -4.22 19.59 -0.07
N SER A 112 -3.02 19.94 -0.55
CA SER A 112 -2.20 19.07 -1.40
C SER A 112 -1.39 18.01 -0.64
N CYS A 113 -1.15 18.21 0.66
CA CYS A 113 -0.36 17.32 1.51
C CYS A 113 -0.70 17.54 3.00
N ASP A 114 -0.32 16.60 3.87
CA ASP A 114 -0.52 16.69 5.32
C ASP A 114 0.72 16.19 6.08
N LYS A 115 0.78 16.44 7.39
CA LYS A 115 1.87 15.95 8.25
C LYS A 115 1.86 14.43 8.34
N VAL A 116 3.03 13.84 8.51
CA VAL A 116 3.19 12.42 8.81
C VAL A 116 2.78 12.11 10.26
N ASN A 117 2.26 10.91 10.54
CA ASN A 117 1.87 10.50 11.89
C ASN A 117 3.03 10.14 12.80
N ASN A 118 4.14 9.63 12.25
CA ASN A 118 5.29 9.17 13.02
C ASN A 118 6.61 9.67 12.43
N PRO A 119 6.88 10.99 12.53
CA PRO A 119 8.10 11.56 11.98
C PRO A 119 9.36 10.98 12.63
N ALA A 120 9.31 10.64 13.92
CA ALA A 120 10.45 10.11 14.66
C ALA A 120 10.93 8.75 14.12
N ALA A 121 10.04 7.91 13.60
CA ALA A 121 10.43 6.59 13.09
C ALA A 121 11.46 6.65 11.95
N GLY A 122 11.41 7.67 11.11
CA GLY A 122 12.30 7.84 9.95
C GLY A 122 13.26 9.01 10.05
N ASN A 123 13.36 9.68 11.22
CA ASN A 123 13.97 11.01 11.34
C ASN A 123 13.41 11.98 10.28
N PHE A 124 12.09 11.99 10.09
CA PHE A 124 11.43 12.88 9.15
C PHE A 124 11.38 14.31 9.75
N PRO A 125 11.65 15.36 8.95
CA PRO A 125 11.67 16.72 9.45
C PRO A 125 10.31 17.12 10.06
N THR A 126 10.34 17.86 11.18
CA THR A 126 9.13 18.40 11.84
C THR A 126 9.09 19.93 11.83
N SER A 127 10.23 20.59 11.58
CA SER A 127 10.31 22.04 11.52
C SER A 127 10.12 22.54 10.07
N PRO A 128 9.41 23.67 9.87
CA PRO A 128 9.28 24.30 8.55
C PRO A 128 10.64 24.63 7.92
N SER A 129 10.70 24.54 6.59
CA SER A 129 11.80 25.05 5.76
C SER A 129 11.21 26.00 4.73
N ASP A 130 11.72 27.23 4.67
CA ASP A 130 11.24 28.30 3.77
C ASP A 130 9.72 28.54 3.83
N GLY A 131 9.14 28.49 5.03
CA GLY A 131 7.70 28.70 5.24
C GLY A 131 6.80 27.52 4.86
N GLN A 132 7.35 26.40 4.35
CA GLN A 132 6.61 25.17 4.11
C GLN A 132 6.81 24.19 5.27
N ALA A 133 5.73 23.81 5.94
CA ALA A 133 5.75 22.73 6.93
C ALA A 133 6.05 21.39 6.23
N PRO A 134 6.89 20.51 6.81
CA PRO A 134 7.11 19.17 6.29
C PRO A 134 5.81 18.39 6.18
N CYS A 135 5.53 17.87 4.99
CA CYS A 135 4.31 17.14 4.70
C CYS A 135 4.57 16.03 3.68
N TYR A 136 3.56 15.23 3.41
CA TYR A 136 3.52 14.28 2.31
C TYR A 136 2.12 14.24 1.70
N ALA A 137 2.05 13.77 0.46
CA ALA A 137 0.83 13.64 -0.30
C ALA A 137 0.71 12.24 -0.87
N GLU A 138 -0.51 11.83 -1.17
CA GLU A 138 -0.89 10.52 -1.69
C GLU A 138 -1.71 10.72 -2.98
N GLU A 139 -1.67 9.72 -3.84
CA GLU A 139 -2.73 9.47 -4.82
C GLU A 139 -2.92 7.97 -4.98
N VAL A 140 -4.14 7.56 -5.35
CA VAL A 140 -4.44 6.20 -5.80
C VAL A 140 -5.02 6.23 -7.21
N ARG A 141 -4.54 5.33 -8.06
CA ARG A 141 -4.87 5.25 -9.49
C ARG A 141 -5.34 3.85 -9.85
N ARG A 142 -6.40 3.76 -10.66
CA ARG A 142 -7.09 2.51 -11.00
C ARG A 142 -7.15 2.33 -12.49
N ASN A 143 -6.62 1.21 -12.98
CA ASN A 143 -6.67 0.91 -14.40
C ASN A 143 -8.11 0.74 -14.90
N ARG A 144 -8.26 0.65 -16.22
CA ARG A 144 -9.59 0.65 -16.86
C ARG A 144 -10.53 -0.46 -16.35
N PRO A 145 -10.08 -1.72 -16.21
CA PRO A 145 -10.89 -2.78 -15.58
C PRO A 145 -11.40 -2.44 -14.18
N SER A 146 -10.55 -1.86 -13.31
CA SER A 146 -10.98 -1.44 -11.97
C SER A 146 -12.03 -0.34 -12.02
N PHE A 147 -11.80 0.69 -12.84
CA PHE A 147 -12.73 1.80 -13.02
C PHE A 147 -14.09 1.32 -13.53
N ASP A 148 -14.10 0.55 -14.62
CA ASP A 148 -15.34 0.07 -15.24
C ASP A 148 -16.15 -0.78 -14.25
N TYR A 149 -15.49 -1.64 -13.46
CA TYR A 149 -16.15 -2.42 -12.43
C TYR A 149 -16.79 -1.55 -11.34
N ILE A 150 -16.06 -0.56 -10.81
CA ILE A 150 -16.56 0.35 -9.78
C ILE A 150 -17.80 1.11 -10.30
N VAL A 151 -17.74 1.63 -11.53
CA VAL A 151 -18.83 2.40 -12.12
C VAL A 151 -20.05 1.52 -12.41
N GLN A 152 -19.86 0.37 -13.08
CA GLN A 152 -20.96 -0.53 -13.43
C GLN A 152 -21.68 -1.10 -12.20
N ASN A 153 -20.98 -1.25 -11.08
CA ASN A 153 -21.54 -1.75 -9.83
C ASN A 153 -22.02 -0.66 -8.86
N ASN A 154 -21.92 0.62 -9.26
CA ASN A 154 -22.24 1.81 -8.45
C ASN A 154 -21.46 1.89 -7.13
N LEU A 155 -20.22 1.40 -7.08
CA LEU A 155 -19.41 1.34 -5.84
C LEU A 155 -18.76 2.70 -5.47
N TYR A 156 -19.36 3.80 -5.91
CA TYR A 156 -18.91 5.19 -5.71
C TYR A 156 -19.96 6.08 -5.04
N THR A 157 -21.09 5.52 -4.60
CA THR A 157 -22.13 6.24 -3.85
C THR A 157 -22.63 5.41 -2.65
N THR A 158 -23.15 6.07 -1.62
CA THR A 158 -23.75 5.39 -0.45
C THR A 158 -24.89 4.45 -0.86
N SER A 159 -25.79 4.89 -1.74
CA SER A 159 -26.90 4.05 -2.23
C SER A 159 -26.42 2.86 -3.06
N GLY A 160 -25.35 3.02 -3.82
CA GLY A 160 -24.72 1.92 -4.55
C GLY A 160 -24.03 0.91 -3.62
N LEU A 161 -23.39 1.36 -2.53
CA LEU A 161 -22.86 0.47 -1.50
C LEU A 161 -23.99 -0.29 -0.77
N GLN A 162 -25.12 0.36 -0.47
CA GLN A 162 -26.29 -0.33 0.08
C GLN A 162 -26.81 -1.44 -0.86
N ALA A 163 -26.85 -1.16 -2.16
CA ALA A 163 -27.23 -2.16 -3.17
C ALA A 163 -26.21 -3.29 -3.27
N ALA A 164 -24.91 -2.97 -3.24
CA ALA A 164 -23.83 -3.95 -3.23
C ALA A 164 -23.88 -4.86 -2.01
N TRP A 165 -24.13 -4.30 -0.82
CA TRP A 165 -24.25 -5.07 0.42
C TRP A 165 -25.34 -6.13 0.28
N LYS A 166 -26.53 -5.78 -0.25
CA LYS A 166 -27.62 -6.74 -0.49
C LYS A 166 -27.20 -7.88 -1.43
N ARG A 167 -26.41 -7.59 -2.47
CA ARG A 167 -25.86 -8.60 -3.38
C ARG A 167 -24.89 -9.54 -2.66
N THR A 168 -24.04 -9.02 -1.77
CA THR A 168 -23.12 -9.87 -0.98
C THR A 168 -23.86 -10.86 -0.08
N GLN A 169 -25.00 -10.47 0.50
CA GLN A 169 -25.85 -11.35 1.29
C GLN A 169 -26.51 -12.47 0.44
N GLN A 170 -26.54 -12.30 -0.88
CA GLN A 170 -27.03 -13.28 -1.85
C GLN A 170 -25.90 -14.12 -2.47
N GLY A 171 -24.68 -14.06 -1.90
CA GLY A 171 -23.52 -14.80 -2.40
C GLY A 171 -22.82 -14.16 -3.60
N GLN A 172 -23.07 -12.89 -3.89
CA GLN A 172 -22.39 -12.13 -4.95
C GLN A 172 -21.40 -11.14 -4.33
N PRO A 173 -20.14 -11.53 -4.11
CA PRO A 173 -19.15 -10.65 -3.48
C PRO A 173 -18.78 -9.47 -4.37
N VAL A 174 -18.31 -8.38 -3.75
CA VAL A 174 -17.52 -7.38 -4.46
C VAL A 174 -16.19 -8.02 -4.82
N SER A 175 -15.90 -8.14 -6.11
CA SER A 175 -14.71 -8.79 -6.62
C SER A 175 -14.30 -8.15 -7.94
N LEU A 176 -13.18 -7.42 -7.91
CA LEU A 176 -12.61 -6.80 -9.10
C LEU A 176 -12.21 -7.87 -10.13
N PRO A 177 -12.22 -7.54 -11.44
CA PRO A 177 -11.79 -8.47 -12.48
C PRO A 177 -10.29 -8.80 -12.34
N THR A 178 -9.85 -9.97 -12.80
CA THR A 178 -8.44 -10.42 -12.65
C THR A 178 -7.41 -9.51 -13.32
N SER A 179 -7.83 -8.69 -14.29
CA SER A 179 -6.99 -7.66 -14.93
C SER A 179 -6.97 -6.32 -14.17
N ALA A 180 -7.58 -6.23 -12.99
CA ALA A 180 -7.56 -5.03 -12.16
C ALA A 180 -6.17 -4.80 -11.57
N ILE A 181 -5.66 -3.58 -11.75
CA ILE A 181 -4.40 -3.12 -11.18
C ILE A 181 -4.66 -1.74 -10.56
N GLU A 182 -4.18 -1.56 -9.34
CA GLU A 182 -4.18 -0.27 -8.67
C GLU A 182 -2.76 0.14 -8.29
N VAL A 183 -2.49 1.44 -8.36
CA VAL A 183 -1.23 2.04 -7.97
C VAL A 183 -1.51 3.07 -6.91
N LYS A 184 -0.82 2.96 -5.76
CA LYS A 184 -0.78 4.00 -4.75
C LYS A 184 0.60 4.62 -4.72
N ALA A 185 0.69 5.94 -4.76
CA ALA A 185 1.94 6.67 -4.79
C ALA A 185 1.98 7.72 -3.67
N ASP A 186 3.05 7.71 -2.89
CA ASP A 186 3.30 8.69 -1.83
C ASP A 186 4.46 9.62 -2.18
N TRP A 187 4.18 10.91 -2.07
CA TRP A 187 4.95 12.01 -2.62
C TRP A 187 5.42 12.94 -1.50
N VAL A 188 6.69 13.32 -1.51
CA VAL A 188 7.27 14.25 -0.53
C VAL A 188 7.74 15.51 -1.26
N PRO A 189 7.40 16.74 -0.80
CA PRO A 189 7.94 17.97 -1.38
C PRO A 189 9.47 17.89 -1.47
N ILE A 190 10.07 18.31 -2.59
CA ILE A 190 11.51 18.14 -2.83
C ILE A 190 12.37 18.75 -1.72
N LYS A 191 11.98 19.91 -1.18
CA LYS A 191 12.68 20.54 -0.04
C LYS A 191 12.63 19.67 1.21
N THR A 192 11.45 19.17 1.57
CA THR A 192 11.26 18.25 2.69
C THR A 192 12.05 16.96 2.49
N LEU A 193 12.05 16.41 1.27
CA LEU A 193 12.79 15.21 0.91
C LEU A 193 14.30 15.41 1.09
N VAL A 194 14.86 16.52 0.60
CA VAL A 194 16.28 16.86 0.79
C VAL A 194 16.63 17.00 2.27
N ALA A 195 15.80 17.68 3.06
CA ALA A 195 16.00 17.81 4.50
C ALA A 195 15.95 16.44 5.20
N TRP A 196 14.99 15.59 4.83
CA TRP A 196 14.82 14.24 5.37
C TRP A 196 16.05 13.36 5.10
N LEU A 197 16.53 13.35 3.86
CA LEU A 197 17.75 12.64 3.50
C LEU A 197 18.97 13.20 4.27
N GLY A 198 19.06 14.52 4.43
CA GLY A 198 20.12 15.18 5.18
C GLY A 198 20.17 14.76 6.65
N GLN A 199 19.02 14.65 7.32
CA GLN A 199 18.89 14.16 8.69
C GLN A 199 19.33 12.69 8.84
N ASN A 200 19.32 11.93 7.74
CA ASN A 200 19.76 10.54 7.68
C ASN A 200 21.12 10.38 6.98
N GLY A 201 21.94 11.44 6.97
CA GLY A 201 23.33 11.39 6.51
C GLY A 201 23.52 11.44 4.98
N ARG A 202 22.46 11.61 4.19
CA ARG A 202 22.51 11.75 2.73
C ARG A 202 22.27 13.20 2.31
N LYS A 203 23.33 13.91 1.96
CA LYS A 203 23.24 15.30 1.46
C LYS A 203 23.05 15.31 -0.06
N LEU A 204 21.97 15.93 -0.52
CA LEU A 204 21.69 16.23 -1.94
C LEU A 204 21.23 17.69 -2.05
N SER A 205 21.52 18.35 -3.17
CA SER A 205 20.80 19.58 -3.55
C SER A 205 19.42 19.25 -4.11
N GLU A 206 18.51 20.24 -4.16
CA GLU A 206 17.19 20.07 -4.80
C GLU A 206 17.32 19.59 -6.26
N LYS A 207 18.30 20.13 -7.02
CA LYS A 207 18.58 19.70 -8.39
C LYS A 207 19.00 18.24 -8.48
N GLN A 208 19.86 17.79 -7.55
CA GLN A 208 20.26 16.38 -7.49
C GLN A 208 19.09 15.49 -7.11
N ALA A 209 18.25 15.91 -6.16
CA ALA A 209 17.03 15.18 -5.79
C ALA A 209 16.06 15.06 -6.97
N MET A 210 15.78 16.15 -7.71
CA MET A 210 14.92 16.12 -8.89
C MET A 210 15.46 15.28 -10.05
N THR A 211 16.76 14.97 -10.06
CA THR A 211 17.35 14.05 -11.06
C THR A 211 17.26 12.59 -10.60
N ALA A 212 17.33 12.35 -9.29
CA ALA A 212 17.32 11.01 -8.71
C ALA A 212 15.91 10.44 -8.52
N TYR A 213 14.94 11.29 -8.19
CA TYR A 213 13.56 10.90 -7.90
C TYR A 213 12.65 11.12 -9.10
N TYR A 214 11.64 10.25 -9.27
CA TYR A 214 10.55 10.59 -10.18
C TYR A 214 9.77 11.75 -9.57
N THR A 215 9.60 12.83 -10.34
CA THR A 215 9.00 14.06 -9.82
C THR A 215 7.69 14.40 -10.49
N THR A 216 6.78 14.96 -9.72
CA THR A 216 5.54 15.56 -10.22
C THR A 216 5.37 16.97 -9.66
N ARG A 217 4.46 17.75 -10.25
CA ARG A 217 4.10 19.08 -9.76
C ARG A 217 2.61 19.13 -9.46
N SER A 218 2.26 19.50 -8.22
CA SER A 218 0.89 19.74 -7.80
C SER A 218 0.83 21.10 -7.09
N GLN A 219 -0.13 21.94 -7.49
CA GLN A 219 -0.34 23.28 -6.93
C GLN A 219 0.94 24.13 -6.78
N GLY A 220 1.81 24.09 -7.79
CA GLY A 220 3.07 24.84 -7.80
C GLY A 220 4.23 24.20 -7.01
N VAL A 221 3.98 23.18 -6.19
CA VAL A 221 5.00 22.45 -5.42
C VAL A 221 5.52 21.26 -6.23
N VAL A 222 6.85 21.07 -6.23
CA VAL A 222 7.49 19.88 -6.83
C VAL A 222 7.64 18.81 -5.75
N TYR A 223 7.20 17.60 -6.06
CA TYR A 223 7.30 16.44 -5.18
C TYR A 223 8.20 15.38 -5.80
N GLY A 224 8.90 14.62 -4.97
CA GLY A 224 9.57 13.37 -5.34
C GLY A 224 8.77 12.17 -4.82
N LEU A 225 8.65 11.13 -5.65
CA LEU A 225 7.99 9.87 -5.29
C LEU A 225 8.85 9.11 -4.27
N ALA A 226 8.35 8.97 -3.04
CA ALA A 226 9.04 8.30 -1.93
C ALA A 226 8.66 6.81 -1.84
N GLY A 227 7.39 6.48 -2.02
CA GLY A 227 6.87 5.11 -1.95
C GLY A 227 5.85 4.85 -3.05
N LEU A 228 5.81 3.62 -3.55
CA LEU A 228 4.87 3.18 -4.57
C LEU A 228 4.39 1.77 -4.22
N HIS A 229 3.09 1.59 -4.14
CA HIS A 229 2.47 0.28 -4.01
C HIS A 229 1.78 -0.10 -5.32
N ILE A 230 1.90 -1.36 -5.71
CA ILE A 230 1.17 -1.94 -6.82
C ILE A 230 0.36 -3.13 -6.28
N SER A 231 -0.94 -3.12 -6.55
CA SER A 231 -1.83 -4.26 -6.29
C SER A 231 -2.38 -4.80 -7.61
N SER A 232 -2.43 -6.12 -7.74
CA SER A 232 -2.95 -6.82 -8.92
C SER A 232 -3.93 -7.94 -8.51
N LYS A 233 -5.08 -8.02 -9.18
CA LYS A 233 -6.15 -9.00 -8.90
C LYS A 233 -5.95 -10.35 -9.62
N GLU A 234 -4.77 -10.58 -10.19
CA GLU A 234 -4.48 -11.81 -10.95
C GLU A 234 -4.70 -13.11 -10.15
N ILE A 235 -4.67 -13.03 -8.81
CA ILE A 235 -5.02 -14.13 -7.90
C ILE A 235 -6.09 -13.69 -6.88
N PRO A 236 -6.85 -14.62 -6.28
CA PRO A 236 -7.90 -14.29 -5.32
C PRO A 236 -7.44 -13.40 -4.15
N ASN A 237 -6.26 -13.68 -3.59
CA ASN A 237 -5.67 -12.97 -2.44
C ASN A 237 -4.94 -11.67 -2.81
N TRP A 238 -5.01 -11.25 -4.07
CA TRP A 238 -4.19 -10.19 -4.66
C TRP A 238 -2.69 -10.47 -4.65
N VAL A 239 -2.00 -9.91 -5.63
CA VAL A 239 -0.55 -9.74 -5.59
C VAL A 239 -0.30 -8.32 -5.13
N TRP A 240 0.39 -8.18 -3.99
CA TRP A 240 0.83 -6.88 -3.47
C TRP A 240 2.33 -6.74 -3.62
N ALA A 241 2.80 -5.56 -4.03
CA ALA A 241 4.21 -5.20 -3.96
C ALA A 241 4.40 -3.77 -3.48
N THR A 242 5.48 -3.55 -2.74
CA THR A 242 5.92 -2.21 -2.35
C THR A 242 7.30 -1.90 -2.89
N PHE A 243 7.40 -0.74 -3.52
CA PHE A 243 8.61 -0.17 -4.07
C PHE A 243 8.98 1.08 -3.29
N GLU A 244 10.27 1.22 -3.04
CA GLU A 244 10.85 2.34 -2.33
C GLU A 244 11.98 2.95 -3.14
N HIS A 245 12.13 4.27 -3.08
CA HIS A 245 13.35 4.87 -3.59
C HIS A 245 14.55 4.35 -2.78
N GLN A 246 15.66 4.03 -3.44
CA GLN A 246 16.84 3.42 -2.82
C GLN A 246 17.45 4.26 -1.69
N TYR A 247 17.19 5.57 -1.70
CA TYR A 247 17.62 6.50 -0.67
C TYR A 247 16.66 6.62 0.53
N ASN A 248 15.53 5.93 0.55
CA ASN A 248 14.64 5.95 1.72
C ASN A 248 15.38 5.46 2.97
N PRO A 249 15.44 6.30 4.04
CA PRO A 249 16.02 5.91 5.32
C PRO A 249 15.30 4.70 5.92
N GLY A 250 16.06 3.66 6.24
CA GLY A 250 15.54 2.48 6.93
C GLY A 250 14.70 1.53 6.07
N ARG A 251 14.85 1.59 4.74
CA ARG A 251 14.04 0.78 3.81
C ARG A 251 14.00 -0.72 4.11
N CYS A 252 15.03 -1.31 4.72
CA CYS A 252 15.07 -2.74 5.09
C CYS A 252 15.20 -3.01 6.61
N ASP A 253 14.95 -2.04 7.49
CA ASP A 253 15.30 -2.12 8.92
C ASP A 253 14.52 -3.13 9.76
N THR A 254 13.31 -3.52 9.36
CA THR A 254 12.45 -4.37 10.19
C THR A 254 12.34 -5.77 9.64
N MET A 255 11.89 -5.89 8.38
CA MET A 255 11.65 -7.18 7.74
C MET A 255 12.77 -7.61 6.78
N GLY A 256 13.84 -6.81 6.67
CA GLY A 256 14.77 -6.92 5.55
C GLY A 256 14.14 -6.42 4.25
N CYS A 257 14.76 -6.78 3.13
CA CYS A 257 14.18 -6.68 1.80
C CYS A 257 14.41 -7.99 1.05
N HIS A 258 13.41 -8.39 0.24
CA HIS A 258 13.44 -9.57 -0.61
C HIS A 258 13.03 -9.20 -2.05
N ASP A 259 13.88 -9.52 -3.02
CA ASP A 259 13.59 -9.39 -4.44
C ASP A 259 14.37 -10.46 -5.21
N SER A 260 13.73 -11.61 -5.44
CA SER A 260 14.32 -12.79 -6.07
C SER A 260 14.54 -12.65 -7.58
N TYR A 261 14.03 -11.58 -8.20
CA TYR A 261 14.07 -11.38 -9.66
C TYR A 261 14.84 -10.12 -10.08
N GLY A 262 14.50 -8.97 -9.50
CA GLY A 262 14.93 -7.66 -9.95
C GLY A 262 16.24 -7.18 -9.35
N ALA A 263 16.60 -7.64 -8.15
CA ALA A 263 17.80 -7.24 -7.45
C ALA A 263 18.92 -8.28 -7.59
N ALA A 264 20.14 -7.82 -7.91
CA ALA A 264 21.33 -8.67 -7.94
C ALA A 264 21.65 -9.28 -6.56
N THR A 265 21.28 -8.58 -5.48
CA THR A 265 21.28 -9.11 -4.12
C THR A 265 19.85 -9.33 -3.69
N ALA A 266 19.39 -10.58 -3.77
CA ALA A 266 17.98 -10.91 -3.52
C ALA A 266 17.53 -10.67 -2.08
N ASN A 267 18.44 -10.81 -1.11
CA ASN A 267 18.12 -10.67 0.31
C ASN A 267 19.01 -9.61 0.96
N LEU A 268 18.38 -8.63 1.62
CA LEU A 268 19.05 -7.70 2.52
C LEU A 268 18.54 -7.90 3.94
N SER A 269 19.42 -8.29 4.85
CA SER A 269 19.08 -8.39 6.27
C SER A 269 18.93 -7.00 6.90
N PRO A 270 18.09 -6.86 7.95
CA PRO A 270 18.04 -5.66 8.76
C PRO A 270 19.42 -5.19 9.25
N ALA A 271 19.67 -3.89 9.13
CA ALA A 271 20.81 -3.24 9.75
C ALA A 271 20.63 -3.17 11.27
N LYS A 272 21.74 -3.17 12.00
CA LYS A 272 21.73 -3.02 13.47
C LYS A 272 21.31 -1.62 13.92
N THR A 273 21.54 -0.62 13.07
CA THR A 273 21.26 0.79 13.34
C THR A 273 20.03 1.22 12.54
N ALA A 274 19.05 1.79 13.21
CA ALA A 274 17.84 2.30 12.57
C ALA A 274 18.18 3.44 11.58
N ASN A 275 17.35 3.54 10.55
CA ASN A 275 17.42 4.49 9.44
C ASN A 275 18.73 4.45 8.66
N THR A 276 19.43 3.31 8.70
CA THR A 276 20.65 3.09 7.92
C THR A 276 20.35 3.13 6.43
N GLN A 277 21.30 3.68 5.66
CA GLN A 277 21.25 3.61 4.21
C GLN A 277 21.72 2.24 3.72
N TYR A 278 20.88 1.57 2.93
CA TYR A 278 21.23 0.30 2.30
C TYR A 278 21.89 0.52 0.93
N PRO A 279 22.71 -0.45 0.44
CA PRO A 279 23.28 -0.40 -0.90
C PRO A 279 22.24 -0.12 -1.98
N ALA A 280 22.63 0.41 -3.14
CA ALA A 280 21.73 0.48 -4.27
C ALA A 280 21.19 -0.92 -4.62
N CYS A 281 19.91 -1.03 -4.98
CA CYS A 281 19.33 -2.27 -5.50
C CYS A 281 19.76 -2.45 -6.96
N ALA A 282 21.01 -2.87 -7.15
CA ALA A 282 21.58 -3.12 -8.46
C ALA A 282 20.68 -4.07 -9.25
N LYS A 283 20.21 -3.61 -10.41
CA LYS A 283 19.22 -4.33 -11.22
C LYS A 283 19.85 -5.54 -11.90
N THR A 284 19.17 -6.68 -11.90
CA THR A 284 19.59 -7.88 -12.65
C THR A 284 19.60 -7.61 -14.16
N PRO A 285 20.35 -8.40 -14.95
CA PRO A 285 20.30 -8.30 -16.42
C PRO A 285 18.88 -8.50 -16.98
N ALA A 286 18.11 -9.41 -16.39
CA ALA A 286 16.72 -9.67 -16.79
C ALA A 286 15.85 -8.42 -16.60
N LEU A 287 15.88 -7.80 -15.42
CA LEU A 287 15.09 -6.59 -15.18
C LEU A 287 15.56 -5.40 -16.04
N LYS A 288 16.86 -5.28 -16.30
CA LYS A 288 17.37 -4.26 -17.25
C LYS A 288 16.83 -4.47 -18.66
N ALA A 289 16.63 -5.73 -19.09
CA ALA A 289 16.02 -6.03 -20.38
C ALA A 289 14.55 -5.60 -20.40
N VAL A 290 13.79 -5.85 -19.32
CA VAL A 290 12.40 -5.36 -19.17
C VAL A 290 12.36 -3.82 -19.21
N PHE A 291 13.24 -3.14 -18.46
CA PHE A 291 13.31 -1.67 -18.45
C PHE A 291 13.62 -1.11 -19.85
N LYS A 292 14.54 -1.76 -20.58
CA LYS A 292 14.87 -1.39 -21.96
C LYS A 292 13.68 -1.61 -22.90
N LEU A 293 12.98 -2.74 -22.76
CA LEU A 293 11.80 -3.07 -23.57
C LEU A 293 10.69 -2.01 -23.41
N HIS A 294 10.46 -1.55 -22.19
CA HIS A 294 9.48 -0.52 -21.87
C HIS A 294 9.99 0.92 -22.06
N GLY A 295 11.25 1.11 -22.49
CA GLY A 295 11.83 2.43 -22.69
C GLY A 295 11.87 3.30 -21.43
N LEU A 296 12.09 2.69 -20.26
CA LEU A 296 12.00 3.40 -18.99
C LEU A 296 13.07 4.47 -18.83
N ALA A 297 12.66 5.63 -18.31
CA ALA A 297 13.58 6.70 -17.93
C ALA A 297 14.54 6.25 -16.81
N LYS A 298 15.77 6.77 -16.83
CA LYS A 298 16.84 6.38 -15.89
C LYS A 298 16.47 6.53 -14.42
N VAL A 299 15.56 7.45 -14.10
CA VAL A 299 15.09 7.67 -12.73
C VAL A 299 14.53 6.41 -12.07
N TRP A 300 13.95 5.50 -12.87
CA TRP A 300 13.39 4.23 -12.41
C TRP A 300 14.45 3.21 -11.95
N ASP A 301 15.72 3.40 -12.34
CA ASP A 301 16.84 2.61 -11.80
C ASP A 301 16.98 2.78 -10.28
N ASN A 302 16.50 3.90 -9.73
CA ASN A 302 16.64 4.25 -8.32
C ASN A 302 15.54 3.68 -7.42
N TYR A 303 14.54 2.98 -7.96
CA TYR A 303 13.48 2.35 -7.18
C TYR A 303 13.77 0.87 -6.96
N CYS A 304 13.46 0.38 -5.77
CA CYS A 304 13.74 -0.98 -5.32
C CYS A 304 12.43 -1.64 -4.90
N LEU A 305 12.20 -2.87 -5.38
CA LEU A 305 11.22 -3.74 -4.73
C LEU A 305 11.73 -4.05 -3.32
N LYS A 306 10.85 -3.91 -2.33
CA LYS A 306 11.13 -4.33 -0.96
C LYS A 306 10.69 -5.76 -0.70
N ALA A 307 9.48 -6.12 -1.16
CA ALA A 307 8.95 -7.47 -1.18
C ALA A 307 7.64 -7.50 -1.98
N SER A 308 7.32 -8.67 -2.54
CA SER A 308 5.96 -9.00 -2.95
C SER A 308 5.27 -9.92 -1.93
N GLN A 309 3.93 -9.90 -1.89
CA GLN A 309 3.11 -10.71 -1.00
C GLN A 309 1.88 -11.23 -1.75
N ILE A 310 1.62 -12.54 -1.64
CA ILE A 310 0.52 -13.25 -2.34
C ILE A 310 -0.37 -14.06 -1.38
N SER A 311 -0.11 -13.97 -0.07
CA SER A 311 -0.80 -14.70 0.99
C SER A 311 -0.85 -13.88 2.27
N TYR A 312 -1.80 -14.19 3.14
CA TYR A 312 -1.91 -13.61 4.48
C TYR A 312 -0.91 -14.23 5.47
N THR A 313 -0.61 -15.52 5.31
CA THR A 313 0.26 -16.28 6.20
C THR A 313 1.33 -17.05 5.43
N SER A 314 2.44 -17.33 6.11
CA SER A 314 3.50 -18.21 5.61
C SER A 314 3.02 -19.67 5.60
N ALA A 315 3.82 -20.55 4.97
CA ALA A 315 3.57 -21.99 5.02
C ALA A 315 3.57 -22.56 6.46
N SER A 316 4.22 -21.90 7.41
CA SER A 316 4.23 -22.27 8.83
C SER A 316 3.09 -21.63 9.64
N GLY A 317 2.18 -20.91 8.98
CA GLY A 317 1.06 -20.21 9.62
C GLY A 317 1.41 -18.87 10.26
N ALA A 318 2.64 -18.38 10.13
CA ALA A 318 3.04 -17.08 10.66
C ALA A 318 2.39 -15.94 9.85
N PRO A 319 1.85 -14.87 10.49
CA PRO A 319 1.36 -13.69 9.77
C PRO A 319 2.44 -13.09 8.87
N LEU A 320 2.13 -12.84 7.60
CA LEU A 320 3.06 -12.18 6.69
C LEU A 320 2.96 -10.66 6.79
N ILE A 321 4.13 -10.01 6.87
CA ILE A 321 4.29 -8.56 6.85
C ILE A 321 4.95 -8.09 5.56
N ASN A 322 4.44 -6.98 5.02
CA ASN A 322 5.01 -6.26 3.88
C ASN A 322 4.59 -4.79 3.99
N GLY A 323 5.46 -3.95 4.54
CA GLY A 323 5.21 -2.52 4.70
C GLY A 323 6.35 -1.68 4.16
N ASN A 324 6.03 -0.48 3.69
CA ASN A 324 6.95 0.53 3.20
C ASN A 324 7.51 1.37 4.36
N SER A 325 8.82 1.64 4.33
CA SER A 325 9.50 2.39 5.39
C SER A 325 9.06 3.85 5.48
N PHE A 326 8.47 4.39 4.40
CA PHE A 326 7.83 5.69 4.38
C PHE A 326 6.32 5.59 4.59
N THR A 327 5.58 4.99 3.66
CA THR A 327 4.11 5.00 3.63
C THR A 327 3.48 4.48 4.91
N GLU A 328 3.83 3.26 5.33
CA GLU A 328 3.25 2.70 6.56
C GLU A 328 3.97 3.24 7.79
N ARG A 329 5.30 3.18 7.84
CA ARG A 329 6.05 3.45 9.08
C ARG A 329 6.12 4.91 9.48
N VAL A 330 6.40 5.81 8.53
CA VAL A 330 6.57 7.25 8.80
C VAL A 330 5.25 7.98 8.61
N ALA A 331 4.65 7.87 7.42
CA ALA A 331 3.48 8.61 7.02
C ALA A 331 2.23 8.18 7.79
N ALA A 332 1.87 6.89 7.78
CA ALA A 332 0.71 6.38 8.51
C ALA A 332 1.00 6.12 10.00
N GLY A 333 2.25 5.88 10.38
CA GLY A 333 2.65 5.57 11.76
C GLY A 333 2.40 4.12 12.18
N VAL A 334 2.27 3.20 11.22
CA VAL A 334 2.10 1.76 11.44
C VAL A 334 3.49 1.09 11.54
N PRO A 335 3.84 0.45 12.66
CA PRO A 335 5.08 -0.32 12.75
C PRO A 335 5.16 -1.41 11.68
N ILE A 336 6.32 -1.58 11.02
CA ILE A 336 6.46 -2.55 9.91
C ILE A 336 6.19 -4.00 10.36
N ASN A 337 6.50 -4.35 11.61
CA ASN A 337 6.17 -5.67 12.16
C ASN A 337 4.66 -5.89 12.42
N GLN A 338 3.83 -4.88 12.12
CA GLN A 338 2.37 -4.92 12.17
C GLN A 338 1.76 -4.47 10.82
N ALA A 339 2.57 -4.30 9.78
CA ALA A 339 2.14 -3.80 8.48
C ALA A 339 1.98 -4.95 7.48
N SER A 340 0.74 -5.22 7.07
CA SER A 340 0.42 -6.18 6.02
C SER A 340 -0.69 -5.59 5.17
N CYS A 341 -0.35 -5.09 3.99
CA CYS A 341 -1.30 -4.34 3.17
C CYS A 341 -2.47 -5.20 2.72
N VAL A 342 -2.23 -6.47 2.33
CA VAL A 342 -3.33 -7.39 2.00
C VAL A 342 -4.26 -7.64 3.19
N ALA A 343 -3.74 -7.72 4.42
CA ALA A 343 -4.55 -7.90 5.62
C ALA A 343 -5.30 -6.60 5.99
N CYS A 344 -4.65 -5.44 5.91
CA CYS A 344 -5.30 -4.14 6.08
C CYS A 344 -6.44 -3.96 5.08
N HIS A 345 -6.25 -4.30 3.81
CA HIS A 345 -7.34 -4.21 2.83
C HIS A 345 -8.47 -5.19 3.13
N ALA A 346 -8.16 -6.44 3.51
CA ALA A 346 -9.16 -7.42 3.92
C ALA A 346 -9.92 -7.04 5.21
N ALA A 347 -9.40 -6.10 5.99
CA ALA A 347 -9.99 -5.58 7.22
C ALA A 347 -10.92 -4.38 7.00
N ALA A 348 -11.11 -3.95 5.75
CA ALA A 348 -12.02 -2.88 5.37
C ALA A 348 -13.27 -3.43 4.65
N GLY A 349 -14.36 -2.68 4.72
CA GLY A 349 -15.61 -3.06 4.08
C GLY A 349 -16.70 -2.00 4.22
N PHE A 350 -17.96 -2.38 4.07
CA PHE A 350 -19.10 -1.49 4.30
C PHE A 350 -20.32 -2.28 4.80
N ASN A 351 -21.19 -1.60 5.55
CA ASN A 351 -22.36 -2.24 6.16
C ASN A 351 -23.65 -2.04 5.34
N GLN A 352 -24.77 -2.54 5.87
CA GLN A 352 -26.11 -2.44 5.24
C GLN A 352 -26.54 -1.00 4.92
N ALA A 353 -26.08 0.00 5.69
CA ALA A 353 -26.38 1.40 5.45
C ALA A 353 -25.49 2.04 4.38
N GLY A 354 -24.55 1.30 3.78
CA GLY A 354 -23.55 1.82 2.86
C GLY A 354 -22.43 2.59 3.57
N LYS A 355 -22.36 2.51 4.90
CA LYS A 355 -21.30 3.17 5.69
C LYS A 355 -20.04 2.32 5.63
N VAL A 356 -18.91 2.94 5.31
CA VAL A 356 -17.60 2.28 5.32
C VAL A 356 -17.23 1.83 6.73
N TYR A 357 -16.65 0.63 6.82
CA TYR A 357 -16.16 -0.01 8.02
C TYR A 357 -14.64 -0.09 8.00
N THR A 358 -14.01 0.52 9.00
CA THR A 358 -12.55 0.56 9.17
C THR A 358 -12.10 0.28 10.60
N ASP A 359 -13.01 -0.22 11.46
CA ASP A 359 -12.74 -0.31 12.89
C ASP A 359 -11.57 -1.25 13.21
N LEU A 360 -11.40 -2.31 12.40
CA LEU A 360 -10.26 -3.23 12.51
C LEU A 360 -8.92 -2.58 12.13
N LEU A 361 -8.91 -1.52 11.32
CA LEU A 361 -7.69 -0.82 10.93
C LEU A 361 -7.14 0.02 12.09
N ALA A 362 -8.05 0.63 12.85
CA ALA A 362 -7.72 1.45 14.01
C ALA A 362 -7.44 0.62 15.27
N ALA A 363 -7.74 -0.68 15.26
CA ALA A 363 -7.40 -1.59 16.35
C ALA A 363 -5.87 -1.72 16.48
N LYS A 364 -5.39 -1.82 17.73
CA LYS A 364 -3.99 -2.15 18.02
C LYS A 364 -3.90 -3.58 18.56
N PRO A 365 -3.03 -4.44 17.99
CA PRO A 365 -2.16 -4.20 16.83
C PRO A 365 -2.95 -4.10 15.50
N SER A 366 -2.39 -3.41 14.51
CA SER A 366 -2.94 -3.36 13.15
C SER A 366 -3.04 -4.77 12.55
N PRO A 367 -4.01 -5.01 11.63
CA PRO A 367 -4.31 -6.36 11.17
C PRO A 367 -3.14 -6.97 10.37
N THR A 368 -2.77 -8.19 10.74
CA THR A 368 -1.82 -9.04 10.01
C THR A 368 -2.33 -10.48 10.02
N GLY A 369 -1.91 -11.28 9.05
CA GLY A 369 -2.41 -12.65 8.94
C GLY A 369 -3.83 -12.71 8.39
N ASN A 370 -4.53 -13.80 8.65
CA ASN A 370 -5.91 -13.98 8.21
C ASN A 370 -6.82 -12.98 8.92
N VAL A 371 -7.69 -12.34 8.15
CA VAL A 371 -8.65 -11.35 8.65
C VAL A 371 -10.06 -11.86 8.40
N GLN A 372 -10.91 -11.73 9.41
CA GLN A 372 -12.33 -12.04 9.32
C GLN A 372 -13.13 -10.77 9.62
N LEU A 373 -13.88 -10.29 8.64
CA LEU A 373 -14.83 -9.21 8.84
C LEU A 373 -16.05 -9.71 9.63
N PRO A 374 -16.71 -8.84 10.42
CA PRO A 374 -18.01 -9.16 11.00
C PRO A 374 -19.02 -9.55 9.91
N ALA A 375 -19.97 -10.42 10.23
CA ALA A 375 -20.89 -11.00 9.25
C ALA A 375 -21.81 -9.96 8.57
N ASP A 376 -22.05 -8.83 9.23
CA ASP A 376 -22.83 -7.71 8.70
C ASP A 376 -22.02 -6.74 7.83
N ILE A 377 -20.71 -6.97 7.67
CA ILE A 377 -19.82 -6.16 6.82
C ILE A 377 -19.53 -6.89 5.51
N ALA A 378 -19.84 -6.23 4.40
CA ALA A 378 -19.44 -6.65 3.07
C ALA A 378 -17.97 -6.28 2.82
N PRO A 379 -17.11 -7.21 2.39
CA PRO A 379 -15.75 -6.88 1.94
C PRO A 379 -15.81 -5.93 0.74
N ASN A 380 -14.87 -4.99 0.66
CA ASN A 380 -14.73 -4.06 -0.46
C ASN A 380 -13.64 -4.47 -1.47
N ASP A 381 -13.15 -5.70 -1.37
CA ASP A 381 -11.99 -6.20 -2.11
C ASP A 381 -10.75 -5.33 -1.84
N PHE A 382 -10.21 -4.61 -2.83
CA PHE A 382 -9.13 -3.63 -2.64
C PHE A 382 -9.57 -2.18 -2.85
N ILE A 383 -10.88 -1.91 -2.98
CA ILE A 383 -11.42 -0.61 -3.36
C ILE A 383 -11.37 0.36 -2.17
N TRP A 384 -10.20 0.95 -1.90
CA TRP A 384 -9.99 1.89 -0.79
C TRP A 384 -10.63 3.26 -0.98
N GLY A 385 -10.86 3.63 -2.24
CA GLY A 385 -11.45 4.92 -2.58
C GLY A 385 -12.88 5.08 -2.05
N ILE A 386 -13.54 4.00 -1.61
CA ILE A 386 -14.86 4.10 -0.93
C ILE A 386 -14.83 5.01 0.30
N LEU A 387 -13.65 5.26 0.89
CA LEU A 387 -13.50 6.19 2.00
C LEU A 387 -13.79 7.65 1.63
N PHE A 388 -13.73 8.00 0.35
CA PHE A 388 -14.13 9.32 -0.16
C PHE A 388 -15.66 9.46 -0.30
N ILE A 389 -16.43 8.37 -0.17
CA ILE A 389 -17.88 8.42 -0.27
C ILE A 389 -18.44 9.11 0.97
N LYS A 390 -19.10 10.25 0.74
CA LYS A 390 -19.75 11.02 1.80
C LYS A 390 -21.01 10.29 2.30
N PRO A 391 -21.28 10.27 3.62
CA PRO A 391 -22.42 9.57 4.23
C PRO A 391 -23.77 9.88 3.59
#